data_AF-A0A1D6M302-F1
#
_entry.id   AF-A0A1D6M302-F1
#
_cell.length_a   1.000
_cell.length_b   1.000
_cell.length_c   1.000
_cell.angle_alpha   90.00
_cell.angle_beta   90.00
_cell.angle_gamma   90.00
#
_symmetry.space_group_name_H-M   'P 1'
#
loop_
_entity.id
_entity.type
_entity.pdbx_description
1 polymer ?
#
loop_
_entity_poly.entity_id
_entity_poly.type
_entity_poly.pdbx_seq_one_letter_code
_entity_poly.pdbx_strand_id
1 'polypeptide(L)'
;MSLHQRPHQKPPAAGDSLPVSSPTASTAASRPHPLLTLPYLFSLLAVLLFVALLVPWGPAARPPSSSSSWRSYTLQDAAASAAAAGNGTVLLAAVSGPYLPFLSNWLISVRRAGRADQVLVIAEDYETLDRINAAWPGHAVLVPPAPDAQTAHKFGSQGFFNFTSRRPRHLLQILELGYSVMYNDVDMVWLADPFAYIVENHDVYFMDDMAPVKPLDHSHELPPPGKKGRTYICSCMLFLRPTEGAKLLLRKWIEELKEQPWSKQRKSNDQPAFNWALNKTAGQVMFLLDIFS
;
A
#
# COMPACT_ATOMS: atom_id res chain seq x y z
N MET A 1 41.26 19.12 -37.14
CA MET A 1 42.01 20.25 -37.71
C MET A 1 41.72 20.29 -39.21
N SER A 2 41.35 21.45 -39.74
CA SER A 2 41.06 21.84 -41.15
C SER A 2 39.92 21.13 -41.89
N LEU A 3 38.78 21.79 -42.17
CA LEU A 3 38.51 22.85 -43.16
C LEU A 3 38.78 22.42 -44.60
N HIS A 4 37.73 22.34 -45.41
CA HIS A 4 37.81 22.45 -46.87
C HIS A 4 36.73 23.43 -47.37
N GLN A 5 37.21 24.45 -48.07
CA GLN A 5 36.46 25.54 -48.69
C GLN A 5 36.48 25.35 -50.22
N ARG A 6 35.50 25.99 -50.88
CA ARG A 6 35.09 25.95 -52.31
C ARG A 6 36.21 26.12 -53.36
N PRO A 7 35.85 26.00 -54.66
CA PRO A 7 35.79 27.25 -55.45
C PRO A 7 34.57 27.42 -56.38
N HIS A 8 34.38 28.69 -56.75
CA HIS A 8 33.38 29.32 -57.63
C HIS A 8 33.64 29.12 -59.14
N GLN A 9 32.59 29.26 -59.97
CA GLN A 9 32.72 29.66 -61.39
C GLN A 9 31.63 30.68 -61.82
N LYS A 10 32.04 31.58 -62.72
CA LYS A 10 31.35 32.78 -63.28
C LYS A 10 30.72 32.49 -64.68
N PRO A 11 29.91 33.42 -65.26
CA PRO A 11 28.91 33.20 -66.32
C PRO A 11 29.30 33.76 -67.73
N PRO A 12 28.39 33.67 -68.71
CA PRO A 12 28.03 34.78 -69.63
C PRO A 12 26.47 34.94 -69.80
N ALA A 13 25.82 36.12 -69.94
CA ALA A 13 25.74 37.14 -71.01
C ALA A 13 25.16 36.61 -72.36
N ALA A 14 24.26 37.24 -73.15
CA ALA A 14 23.37 38.41 -73.10
C ALA A 14 22.45 38.42 -74.38
N GLY A 15 21.34 39.17 -74.37
CA GLY A 15 20.57 39.67 -75.56
C GLY A 15 19.40 38.78 -76.04
N ASP A 16 18.27 39.26 -76.56
CA ASP A 16 17.68 40.60 -76.75
C ASP A 16 16.19 40.43 -77.18
N SER A 17 15.37 41.46 -76.95
CA SER A 17 14.11 41.87 -77.64
C SER A 17 12.87 42.14 -76.75
N LEU A 18 12.49 43.42 -76.74
CA LEU A 18 11.25 44.07 -76.27
C LEU A 18 10.23 44.19 -77.45
N PRO A 19 9.01 44.80 -77.35
CA PRO A 19 8.27 45.38 -76.21
C PRO A 19 6.76 45.02 -76.16
N VAL A 20 6.01 45.52 -75.15
CA VAL A 20 4.80 46.38 -75.29
C VAL A 20 4.14 46.65 -73.92
N SER A 21 4.20 47.93 -73.53
CA SER A 21 3.23 48.79 -72.82
C SER A 21 2.66 48.49 -71.40
N SER A 22 3.00 49.40 -70.47
CA SER A 22 2.44 49.68 -69.11
C SER A 22 1.23 50.65 -69.17
N PRO A 23 0.69 51.27 -68.06
CA PRO A 23 0.71 51.02 -66.59
C PRO A 23 -0.71 51.11 -65.95
N THR A 24 -1.01 50.69 -64.71
CA THR A 24 -0.98 51.47 -63.43
C THR A 24 -1.63 50.59 -62.33
N ALA A 25 -0.92 50.24 -61.25
CA ALA A 25 -0.85 50.91 -59.94
C ALA A 25 -2.06 50.71 -59.00
N SER A 26 -1.93 49.78 -58.06
CA SER A 26 -2.26 50.00 -56.63
C SER A 26 -1.84 48.79 -55.79
N THR A 27 -0.66 48.87 -55.19
CA THR A 27 -0.16 47.98 -54.14
C THR A 27 -0.79 48.37 -52.80
N ALA A 28 -1.64 47.52 -52.24
CA ALA A 28 -1.96 47.54 -50.81
C ALA A 28 -1.07 46.48 -50.13
N ALA A 29 -0.02 46.92 -49.45
CA ALA A 29 0.79 46.06 -48.60
C ALA A 29 0.00 45.69 -47.34
N SER A 30 -0.31 44.40 -47.16
CA SER A 30 -0.84 43.86 -45.90
C SER A 30 0.24 43.97 -44.82
N ARG A 31 0.06 44.88 -43.85
CA ARG A 31 0.89 44.92 -42.63
C ARG A 31 0.60 43.68 -41.78
N PRO A 32 1.63 42.95 -41.28
CA PRO A 32 1.41 41.96 -40.26
C PRO A 32 1.04 42.67 -38.94
N HIS A 33 -0.06 42.26 -38.31
CA HIS A 33 -0.43 42.74 -36.99
C HIS A 33 0.64 42.30 -35.97
N PRO A 34 1.31 43.22 -35.24
CA PRO A 34 2.28 42.83 -34.24
C PRO A 34 1.52 42.42 -32.99
N LEU A 35 1.13 41.14 -32.91
CA LEU A 35 0.48 40.56 -31.73
C LEU A 35 1.40 40.47 -30.49
N LEU A 36 2.65 40.96 -30.59
CA LEU A 36 3.65 41.00 -29.53
C LEU A 36 4.27 42.38 -29.39
N THR A 37 3.46 43.41 -29.17
CA THR A 37 3.98 44.67 -28.64
C THR A 37 4.03 44.59 -27.11
N LEU A 38 5.07 45.20 -26.52
CA LEU A 38 5.30 45.22 -25.08
C LEU A 38 4.05 45.59 -24.22
N PRO A 39 3.19 46.56 -24.59
CA PRO A 39 1.96 46.83 -23.82
C PRO A 39 0.92 45.70 -23.89
N TYR A 40 0.87 44.94 -24.97
CA TYR A 40 -0.02 43.76 -25.09
C TYR A 40 0.45 42.62 -24.18
N LEU A 41 1.77 42.41 -24.06
CA LEU A 41 2.35 41.45 -23.14
C LEU A 41 2.04 41.80 -21.67
N PHE A 42 2.12 43.09 -21.31
CA PHE A 42 1.74 43.54 -19.96
C PHE A 42 0.24 43.37 -19.70
N SER A 43 -0.60 43.65 -20.69
CA SER A 43 -2.05 43.45 -20.57
C SER A 43 -2.41 41.97 -20.43
N LEU A 44 -1.77 41.10 -21.21
CA LEU A 44 -1.94 39.65 -21.12
C LEU A 44 -1.48 39.12 -19.76
N LEU A 45 -0.33 39.58 -19.27
CA LEU A 45 0.19 39.19 -17.95
C LEU A 45 -0.74 39.65 -16.83
N ALA A 46 -1.28 40.86 -16.90
CA ALA A 46 -2.25 41.37 -15.92
C ALA A 46 -3.53 40.53 -15.90
N VAL A 47 -4.05 40.13 -17.08
CA VAL A 47 -5.21 39.24 -17.18
C VAL A 47 -4.88 37.86 -16.61
N LEU A 48 -3.71 37.29 -16.90
CA LEU A 48 -3.31 35.99 -16.36
C LEU A 48 -3.15 36.01 -14.84
N LEU A 49 -2.59 37.08 -14.27
CA LEU A 49 -2.49 37.27 -12.82
C LEU A 49 -3.87 37.47 -12.18
N PHE A 50 -4.76 38.21 -12.84
CA PHE A 50 -6.14 38.40 -12.37
C PHE A 50 -6.94 37.09 -12.40
N VAL A 51 -6.78 36.28 -13.45
CA VAL A 51 -7.37 34.93 -13.53
C VAL A 51 -6.77 34.00 -12.47
N ALA A 52 -5.46 34.06 -12.22
CA ALA A 52 -4.82 33.29 -11.16
C ALA A 52 -5.28 33.71 -9.74
N LEU A 53 -5.76 34.95 -9.55
CA LEU A 53 -6.38 35.41 -8.31
C LEU A 53 -7.84 34.94 -8.18
N LEU A 54 -8.55 34.74 -9.29
CA LEU A 54 -9.94 34.28 -9.31
C LEU A 54 -10.08 32.75 -9.29
N VAL A 55 -9.03 32.03 -9.68
CA VAL A 55 -8.98 30.56 -9.62
C VAL A 55 -8.24 30.16 -8.33
N PRO A 56 -8.91 29.54 -7.35
CA PRO A 56 -8.23 29.10 -6.13
C PRO A 56 -7.17 28.07 -6.50
N TRP A 57 -5.90 28.44 -6.38
CA TRP A 57 -4.78 27.52 -6.52
C TRP A 57 -4.70 26.64 -5.28
N GLY A 58 -5.33 25.49 -5.39
CA GLY A 58 -5.33 24.41 -4.43
C GLY A 58 -6.06 23.22 -5.03
N PRO A 59 -5.83 21.99 -4.54
CA PRO A 59 -6.69 20.88 -4.91
C PRO A 59 -8.14 21.29 -4.63
N ALA A 60 -9.03 21.10 -5.60
CA ALA A 60 -10.46 21.31 -5.38
C ALA A 60 -10.84 20.59 -4.10
N ALA A 61 -11.32 21.35 -3.10
CA ALA A 61 -11.83 20.74 -1.87
C ALA A 61 -12.91 19.76 -2.31
N ARG A 62 -12.65 18.46 -2.14
CA ARG A 62 -13.69 17.45 -2.35
C ARG A 62 -14.89 17.90 -1.53
N PRO A 63 -16.12 17.84 -2.09
CA PRO A 63 -17.30 18.04 -1.27
C PRO A 63 -17.16 17.12 -0.05
N PRO A 64 -17.53 17.56 1.17
CA PRO A 64 -17.47 16.70 2.33
C PRO A 64 -18.24 15.44 1.96
N SER A 65 -17.53 14.32 1.79
CA SER A 65 -18.17 13.01 1.71
C SER A 65 -19.10 12.96 2.90
N SER A 66 -20.39 12.70 2.67
CA SER A 66 -21.43 12.54 3.70
C SER A 66 -20.78 12.07 5.00
N SER A 67 -20.84 12.89 6.06
CA SER A 67 -20.19 12.66 7.37
C SER A 67 -19.83 11.19 7.55
N SER A 68 -18.57 10.83 7.28
CA SER A 68 -18.23 9.45 7.03
C SER A 68 -18.57 8.62 8.27
N SER A 69 -19.50 7.66 8.11
CA SER A 69 -20.11 6.88 9.18
C SER A 69 -19.15 5.87 9.81
N TRP A 70 -17.84 6.05 9.64
CA TRP A 70 -16.81 5.12 10.13
C TRP A 70 -16.84 4.97 11.66
N ARG A 71 -17.36 5.99 12.37
CA ARG A 71 -17.55 5.89 13.83
C ARG A 71 -18.51 4.79 14.25
N SER A 72 -19.43 4.39 13.37
CA SER A 72 -20.35 3.28 13.61
C SER A 72 -19.93 2.00 12.90
N TYR A 73 -18.78 1.98 12.22
CA TYR A 73 -18.32 0.76 11.53
C TYR A 73 -18.01 -0.33 12.54
N THR A 74 -18.66 -1.47 12.38
CA THR A 74 -18.22 -2.72 12.96
C THR A 74 -17.03 -3.28 12.17
N LEU A 75 -16.35 -4.28 12.73
CA LEU A 75 -15.32 -5.02 11.97
C LEU A 75 -15.89 -5.58 10.66
N GLN A 76 -17.15 -6.02 10.67
CA GLN A 76 -17.82 -6.53 9.48
C GLN A 76 -18.00 -5.46 8.40
N ASP A 77 -18.45 -4.25 8.77
CA ASP A 77 -18.65 -3.15 7.82
C ASP A 77 -17.33 -2.72 7.18
N ALA A 78 -16.30 -2.55 8.01
CA ALA A 78 -14.97 -2.13 7.55
C ALA A 78 -14.30 -3.21 6.69
N ALA A 79 -14.39 -4.48 7.10
CA ALA A 79 -13.86 -5.60 6.32
C ALA A 79 -14.58 -5.76 4.99
N ALA A 80 -15.91 -5.58 4.93
CA ALA A 80 -16.67 -5.62 3.69
C ALA A 80 -16.23 -4.53 2.70
N SER A 81 -15.99 -3.31 3.18
CA SER A 81 -15.49 -2.21 2.35
C SER A 81 -14.10 -2.50 1.78
N ALA A 82 -13.17 -2.96 2.63
CA ALA A 82 -11.80 -3.30 2.20
C ALA A 82 -11.79 -4.50 1.24
N ALA A 83 -12.59 -5.54 1.53
CA ALA A 83 -12.71 -6.73 0.68
C ALA A 83 -13.32 -6.40 -0.68
N ALA A 84 -14.30 -5.48 -0.76
CA ALA A 84 -14.87 -5.04 -2.02
C ALA A 84 -13.80 -4.37 -2.92
N ALA A 85 -12.90 -3.57 -2.34
CA ALA A 85 -11.77 -2.99 -3.06
C ALA A 85 -10.69 -4.02 -3.44
N GLY A 86 -10.54 -5.09 -2.64
CA GLY A 86 -9.52 -6.13 -2.82
C GLY A 86 -10.01 -7.44 -3.44
N ASN A 87 -11.15 -7.43 -4.13
CA ASN A 87 -11.76 -8.61 -4.75
C ASN A 87 -11.88 -9.82 -3.78
N GLY A 88 -12.46 -9.57 -2.60
CA GLY A 88 -12.61 -10.56 -1.54
C GLY A 88 -11.41 -10.72 -0.61
N THR A 89 -10.36 -9.90 -0.78
CA THR A 89 -9.17 -9.89 0.09
C THR A 89 -9.06 -8.60 0.89
N VAL A 90 -8.79 -8.73 2.19
CA VAL A 90 -8.48 -7.62 3.10
C VAL A 90 -6.98 -7.60 3.37
N LEU A 91 -6.33 -6.44 3.21
CA LEU A 91 -4.94 -6.23 3.61
C LEU A 91 -4.92 -5.61 5.02
N LEU A 92 -4.64 -6.44 6.02
CA LEU A 92 -4.86 -6.12 7.43
C LEU A 92 -3.55 -5.73 8.14
N ALA A 93 -3.60 -4.66 8.92
CA ALA A 93 -2.59 -4.32 9.92
C ALA A 93 -3.27 -4.02 11.26
N ALA A 94 -2.65 -4.37 12.39
CA ALA A 94 -3.08 -3.95 13.73
C ALA A 94 -2.07 -2.95 14.29
N VAL A 95 -2.52 -1.76 14.72
CA VAL A 95 -1.62 -0.63 15.02
C VAL A 95 -2.15 0.17 16.21
N SER A 96 -1.24 0.64 17.06
CA SER A 96 -1.48 1.66 18.08
C SER A 96 -0.65 2.92 17.83
N GLY A 97 -0.97 4.02 18.53
CA GLY A 97 -0.45 5.37 18.27
C GLY A 97 1.06 5.46 18.10
N PRO A 98 1.87 4.81 18.97
CA PRO A 98 3.33 4.83 18.87
C PRO A 98 3.91 4.25 17.56
N TYR A 99 3.15 3.41 16.84
CA TYR A 99 3.60 2.76 15.61
C TYR A 99 3.06 3.42 14.33
N LEU A 100 2.34 4.55 14.43
CA LEU A 100 1.85 5.30 13.28
C LEU A 100 2.94 5.72 12.25
N PRO A 101 4.18 6.07 12.66
CA PRO A 101 5.26 6.32 11.69
C PRO A 101 5.60 5.08 10.85
N PHE A 102 5.60 3.89 11.45
CA PHE A 102 5.81 2.63 10.74
C PHE A 102 4.66 2.32 9.79
N LEU A 103 3.41 2.48 10.24
CA LEU A 103 2.22 2.38 9.38
C LEU A 103 2.35 3.29 8.14
N SER A 104 2.81 4.53 8.33
CA SER A 104 2.98 5.48 7.22
C SER A 104 3.98 4.98 6.18
N ASN A 105 5.12 4.45 6.62
CA ASN A 105 6.14 3.87 5.73
C ASN A 105 5.62 2.64 4.99
N TRP A 106 4.95 1.74 5.71
CA TRP A 106 4.34 0.55 5.12
C TRP A 106 3.27 0.92 4.08
N LEU A 107 2.37 1.86 4.39
CA LEU A 107 1.33 2.32 3.45
C LEU A 107 1.89 2.94 2.17
N ILE A 108 3.05 3.60 2.23
CA ILE A 108 3.72 4.09 1.02
C ILE A 108 4.10 2.91 0.11
N SER A 109 4.65 1.84 0.68
CA SER A 109 5.02 0.65 -0.08
C SER A 109 3.81 -0.09 -0.67
N VAL A 110 2.74 -0.25 0.12
CA VAL A 110 1.46 -0.86 -0.32
C VAL A 110 0.80 -0.04 -1.43
N ARG A 111 0.84 1.29 -1.33
CA ARG A 111 0.30 2.18 -2.36
C ARG A 111 1.10 2.08 -3.66
N ARG A 112 2.42 1.95 -3.59
CA ARG A 112 3.27 1.70 -4.78
C ARG A 112 2.94 0.38 -5.45
N ALA A 113 2.51 -0.63 -4.69
CA ALA A 113 2.00 -1.90 -5.21
C ALA A 113 0.55 -1.81 -5.72
N GLY A 114 -0.11 -0.64 -5.66
CA GLY A 114 -1.48 -0.46 -6.16
C GLY A 114 -2.57 -1.07 -5.27
N ARG A 115 -2.28 -1.36 -3.98
CA ARG A 115 -3.18 -2.10 -3.08
C ARG A 115 -3.68 -1.30 -1.89
N ALA A 116 -3.57 0.02 -1.91
CA ALA A 116 -3.96 0.85 -0.77
C ALA A 116 -5.46 0.73 -0.44
N ASP A 117 -6.33 0.63 -1.45
CA ASP A 117 -7.79 0.68 -1.24
C ASP A 117 -8.35 -0.56 -0.53
N GLN A 118 -7.63 -1.68 -0.55
CA GLN A 118 -7.99 -2.91 0.16
C GLN A 118 -7.41 -3.00 1.58
N VAL A 119 -6.75 -1.94 2.07
CA VAL A 119 -6.18 -1.93 3.42
C VAL A 119 -7.26 -1.66 4.46
N LEU A 120 -7.22 -2.45 5.54
CA LEU A 120 -7.93 -2.19 6.78
C LEU A 120 -6.94 -2.16 7.94
N VAL A 121 -6.99 -1.11 8.76
CA VAL A 121 -6.24 -1.02 10.00
C VAL A 121 -7.16 -1.32 11.17
N ILE A 122 -6.79 -2.29 12.00
CA ILE A 122 -7.38 -2.45 13.33
C ILE A 122 -6.63 -1.52 14.28
N ALA A 123 -7.29 -0.45 14.67
CA ALA A 123 -6.80 0.48 15.68
C ALA A 123 -6.91 -0.17 17.06
N GLU A 124 -5.78 -0.20 17.77
CA GLU A 124 -5.66 -0.80 19.10
C GLU A 124 -5.90 0.21 20.23
N ASP A 125 -6.22 1.45 19.88
CA ASP A 125 -6.72 2.52 20.76
C ASP A 125 -7.59 3.53 20.00
N TYR A 126 -8.42 4.27 20.73
CA TYR A 126 -9.36 5.24 20.13
C TYR A 126 -8.65 6.42 19.47
N GLU A 127 -7.55 6.88 20.04
CA GLU A 127 -6.75 7.96 19.45
C GLU A 127 -6.25 7.58 18.04
N THR A 128 -5.78 6.35 17.87
CA THR A 128 -5.32 5.81 16.58
C THR A 128 -6.46 5.69 15.59
N LEU A 129 -7.63 5.20 16.04
CA LEU A 129 -8.83 5.12 15.22
C LEU A 129 -9.21 6.49 14.65
N ASP A 130 -9.28 7.50 15.51
CA ASP A 130 -9.66 8.86 15.14
C ASP A 130 -8.63 9.49 14.19
N ARG A 131 -7.34 9.34 14.49
CA ARG A 131 -6.25 9.87 13.65
C ARG A 131 -6.26 9.26 12.25
N ILE A 132 -6.37 7.93 12.15
CA ILE A 132 -6.37 7.26 10.84
C ILE A 132 -7.62 7.64 10.06
N ASN A 133 -8.82 7.56 10.66
CA ASN A 133 -10.05 7.88 9.93
C ASN A 133 -10.23 9.37 9.62
N ALA A 134 -9.57 10.28 10.35
CA ALA A 134 -9.51 11.70 9.97
C ALA A 134 -8.69 11.91 8.69
N ALA A 135 -7.60 11.16 8.51
CA ALA A 135 -6.75 11.25 7.33
C ALA A 135 -7.22 10.34 6.17
N TRP A 136 -7.82 9.20 6.50
CA TRP A 136 -8.21 8.13 5.59
C TRP A 136 -9.51 7.46 6.05
N PRO A 137 -10.66 8.13 5.82
CA PRO A 137 -11.95 7.68 6.35
C PRO A 137 -12.34 6.28 5.88
N GLY A 138 -12.77 5.43 6.82
CA GLY A 138 -13.25 4.07 6.54
C GLY A 138 -12.17 3.00 6.51
N HIS A 139 -10.89 3.37 6.63
CA HIS A 139 -9.76 2.44 6.60
C HIS A 139 -9.25 2.04 7.98
N ALA A 140 -9.87 2.53 9.06
CA ALA A 140 -9.61 2.03 10.39
C ALA A 140 -10.90 1.63 11.11
N VAL A 141 -10.81 0.54 11.87
CA VAL A 141 -11.86 0.06 12.78
C VAL A 141 -11.23 -0.30 14.12
N LEU A 142 -12.01 -0.25 15.18
CA LEU A 142 -11.59 -0.65 16.52
C LEU A 142 -12.46 -1.82 16.98
N VAL A 143 -11.84 -2.81 17.61
CA VAL A 143 -12.55 -3.97 18.15
C VAL A 143 -12.51 -3.89 19.69
N PRO A 144 -13.63 -3.58 20.36
CA PRO A 144 -13.68 -3.50 21.82
C PRO A 144 -13.41 -4.84 22.50
N PRO A 145 -12.87 -4.84 23.74
CA PRO A 145 -12.43 -3.68 24.49
C PRO A 145 -11.08 -3.15 23.98
N ALA A 146 -10.90 -1.83 23.96
CA ALA A 146 -9.63 -1.17 23.66
C ALA A 146 -9.43 0.03 24.60
N PRO A 147 -8.19 0.37 24.95
CA PRO A 147 -7.89 1.57 25.74
C PRO A 147 -8.11 2.85 24.93
N ASP A 148 -8.21 3.99 25.64
CA ASP A 148 -8.28 5.31 25.02
C ASP A 148 -7.01 5.66 24.23
N ALA A 149 -5.85 5.33 24.81
CA ALA A 149 -4.53 5.49 24.21
C ALA A 149 -3.58 4.38 24.67
N GLN A 150 -2.61 4.00 23.84
CA GLN A 150 -1.52 3.09 24.21
C GLN A 150 -0.17 3.80 24.27
N THR A 151 0.72 3.25 25.10
CA THR A 151 2.13 3.65 25.14
C THR A 151 2.98 2.62 24.40
N ALA A 152 4.17 3.03 23.95
CA ALA A 152 5.09 2.11 23.29
C ALA A 152 5.46 0.96 24.23
N HIS A 153 5.38 -0.27 23.73
CA HIS A 153 5.67 -1.47 24.50
C HIS A 153 7.00 -2.07 24.08
N LYS A 154 7.84 -2.41 25.07
CA LYS A 154 9.09 -3.14 24.81
C LYS A 154 8.78 -4.57 24.37
N PHE A 155 9.55 -5.10 23.44
CA PHE A 155 9.47 -6.49 23.03
C PHE A 155 9.53 -7.44 24.24
N GLY A 156 8.64 -8.43 24.29
CA GLY A 156 8.52 -9.40 25.38
C GLY A 156 7.87 -8.88 26.68
N SER A 157 7.41 -7.62 26.71
CA SER A 157 6.60 -7.08 27.82
C SER A 157 5.17 -7.62 27.80
N GLN A 158 4.46 -7.49 28.92
CA GLN A 158 3.04 -7.88 29.00
C GLN A 158 2.17 -7.03 28.06
N GLY A 159 2.44 -5.74 27.94
CA GLY A 159 1.73 -4.86 27.01
C GLY A 159 1.91 -5.31 25.55
N PHE A 160 3.14 -5.65 25.17
CA PHE A 160 3.43 -6.20 23.85
C PHE A 160 2.67 -7.52 23.59
N PHE A 161 2.67 -8.44 24.56
CA PHE A 161 1.91 -9.68 24.46
C PHE A 161 0.39 -9.44 24.36
N ASN A 162 -0.17 -8.53 25.15
CA ASN A 162 -1.59 -8.21 25.10
C ASN A 162 -2.00 -7.67 23.72
N PHE A 163 -1.12 -6.88 23.09
CA PHE A 163 -1.30 -6.38 21.74
C PHE A 163 -1.23 -7.51 20.70
N THR A 164 -0.12 -8.27 20.65
CA THR A 164 0.05 -9.28 19.59
C THR A 164 -0.85 -10.50 19.75
N SER A 165 -1.24 -10.88 20.96
CA SER A 165 -2.13 -12.03 21.22
C SER A 165 -3.56 -11.85 20.72
N ARG A 166 -3.97 -10.63 20.33
CA ARG A 166 -5.27 -10.36 19.71
C ARG A 166 -5.30 -10.72 18.22
N ARG A 167 -4.15 -10.68 17.54
CA ARG A 167 -3.98 -10.93 16.11
C ARG A 167 -4.78 -12.15 15.60
N PRO A 168 -4.64 -13.37 16.15
CA PRO A 168 -5.37 -14.51 15.59
C PRO A 168 -6.89 -14.41 15.71
N ARG A 169 -7.42 -13.66 16.70
CA ARG A 169 -8.88 -13.43 16.79
C ARG A 169 -9.36 -12.51 15.68
N HIS A 170 -8.62 -11.44 15.40
CA HIS A 170 -8.93 -10.51 14.33
C HIS A 170 -8.90 -11.19 12.96
N LEU A 171 -7.85 -11.99 12.70
CA LEU A 171 -7.77 -12.80 11.48
C LEU A 171 -8.95 -13.77 11.37
N LEU A 172 -9.28 -14.47 12.46
CA LEU A 172 -10.34 -15.48 12.45
C LEU A 172 -11.70 -14.86 12.16
N GLN A 173 -12.02 -13.73 12.80
CA GLN A 173 -13.27 -13.01 12.56
C GLN A 173 -13.44 -12.63 11.09
N ILE A 174 -12.38 -12.18 10.41
CA ILE A 174 -12.45 -11.82 8.99
C ILE A 174 -12.57 -13.07 8.10
N LEU A 175 -11.87 -14.16 8.42
CA LEU A 175 -12.04 -15.43 7.70
C LEU A 175 -13.45 -16.01 7.86
N GLU A 176 -14.08 -15.83 9.03
CA GLU A 176 -15.45 -16.24 9.31
C GLU A 176 -16.49 -15.43 8.51
N LEU A 177 -16.16 -14.20 8.13
CA LEU A 177 -16.95 -13.39 7.19
C LEU A 177 -16.79 -13.83 5.72
N GLY A 178 -15.90 -14.78 5.43
CA GLY A 178 -15.68 -15.30 4.08
C GLY A 178 -14.65 -14.54 3.25
N TYR A 179 -13.85 -13.67 3.87
CA TYR A 179 -12.80 -12.91 3.17
C TYR A 179 -11.42 -13.53 3.37
N SER A 180 -10.57 -13.42 2.35
CA SER A 180 -9.13 -13.73 2.50
C SER A 180 -8.44 -12.57 3.19
N VAL A 181 -7.35 -12.84 3.92
CA VAL A 181 -6.59 -11.81 4.65
C VAL A 181 -5.11 -11.92 4.32
N MET A 182 -4.51 -10.79 3.91
CA MET A 182 -3.06 -10.59 3.98
C MET A 182 -2.78 -9.77 5.24
N TYR A 183 -2.21 -10.39 6.26
CA TYR A 183 -1.73 -9.71 7.46
C TYR A 183 -0.28 -9.25 7.26
N ASN A 184 0.04 -8.05 7.73
CA ASN A 184 1.41 -7.55 7.75
C ASN A 184 1.68 -6.72 9.01
N ASP A 185 2.77 -7.00 9.71
CA ASP A 185 3.32 -6.05 10.68
C ASP A 185 3.83 -4.80 9.95
N VAL A 186 3.63 -3.63 10.57
CA VAL A 186 3.90 -2.34 9.93
C VAL A 186 5.37 -1.93 9.95
N ASP A 187 6.23 -2.70 10.61
CA ASP A 187 7.68 -2.50 10.64
C ASP A 187 8.41 -3.13 9.43
N MET A 188 7.65 -3.56 8.42
CA MET A 188 8.12 -4.04 7.13
C MET A 188 7.76 -3.09 5.97
N VAL A 189 8.41 -3.27 4.82
CA VAL A 189 8.08 -2.56 3.57
C VAL A 189 8.06 -3.54 2.40
N TRP A 190 7.17 -3.30 1.44
CA TRP A 190 7.11 -4.07 0.22
C TRP A 190 8.02 -3.47 -0.86
N LEU A 191 8.93 -4.30 -1.39
CA LEU A 191 9.73 -3.92 -2.55
C LEU A 191 8.98 -4.16 -3.87
N ALA A 192 8.11 -5.16 -3.88
CA ALA A 192 7.22 -5.53 -4.98
C ALA A 192 5.88 -6.02 -4.42
N ASP A 193 4.91 -6.26 -5.31
CA ASP A 193 3.61 -6.83 -4.91
C ASP A 193 3.76 -8.31 -4.52
N PRO A 194 3.55 -8.70 -3.24
CA PRO A 194 3.71 -10.09 -2.81
C PRO A 194 2.65 -11.02 -3.39
N PHE A 195 1.50 -10.51 -3.83
CA PHE A 195 0.44 -11.35 -4.39
C PHE A 195 0.86 -12.04 -5.70
N ALA A 196 1.89 -11.54 -6.39
CA ALA A 196 2.44 -12.18 -7.58
C ALA A 196 3.00 -13.58 -7.31
N TYR A 197 3.33 -13.91 -6.05
CA TYR A 197 3.89 -15.21 -5.67
C TYR A 197 2.86 -16.12 -4.98
N ILE A 198 1.63 -15.62 -4.75
CA ILE A 198 0.52 -16.40 -4.17
C ILE A 198 -0.21 -17.13 -5.30
N VAL A 199 0.42 -18.18 -5.83
CA VAL A 199 -0.03 -18.84 -7.07
C VAL A 199 -0.86 -20.10 -6.85
N GLU A 200 -0.56 -20.89 -5.82
CA GLU A 200 -1.26 -22.14 -5.52
C GLU A 200 -2.53 -21.92 -4.67
N ASN A 201 -3.28 -22.97 -4.33
CA ASN A 201 -4.50 -22.89 -3.54
C ASN A 201 -4.32 -23.38 -2.08
N HIS A 202 -3.25 -22.97 -1.41
CA HIS A 202 -2.99 -23.30 0.00
C HIS A 202 -3.93 -22.57 0.97
N ASP A 203 -4.13 -23.14 2.15
CA ASP A 203 -4.93 -22.51 3.20
C ASP A 203 -4.23 -21.27 3.74
N VAL A 204 -2.91 -21.37 3.95
CA VAL A 204 -2.09 -20.36 4.61
C VAL A 204 -0.71 -20.26 3.97
N TYR A 205 -0.23 -19.03 3.83
CA TYR A 205 1.11 -18.66 3.36
C TYR A 205 1.80 -17.88 4.46
N PHE A 206 3.07 -18.16 4.70
CA PHE A 206 3.86 -17.48 5.71
C PHE A 206 5.34 -17.49 5.36
N MET A 207 6.09 -16.61 6.02
CA MET A 207 7.53 -16.49 5.82
C MET A 207 8.34 -17.37 6.77
N ASP A 208 9.36 -18.04 6.25
CA ASP A 208 10.37 -18.74 7.06
C ASP A 208 11.36 -17.73 7.67
N ASP A 209 11.52 -17.72 8.98
CA ASP A 209 12.40 -16.79 9.70
C ASP A 209 13.86 -17.31 9.74
N MET A 210 14.11 -18.56 9.31
CA MET A 210 15.43 -19.22 9.45
C MET A 210 16.13 -19.54 8.13
N ALA A 211 15.42 -19.52 7.00
CA ALA A 211 15.96 -20.06 5.76
C ALA A 211 16.58 -18.97 4.86
N PRO A 212 17.76 -19.23 4.25
CA PRO A 212 18.16 -18.53 3.04
C PRO A 212 17.05 -18.64 1.97
N VAL A 213 17.01 -17.69 1.03
CA VAL A 213 16.05 -17.68 -0.09
C VAL A 213 15.90 -19.09 -0.67
N LYS A 214 14.68 -19.63 -0.60
CA LYS A 214 14.38 -20.99 -1.01
C LYS A 214 14.12 -21.00 -2.52
N PRO A 215 14.60 -22.03 -3.23
CA PRO A 215 14.21 -22.27 -4.62
C PRO A 215 12.69 -22.39 -4.77
N LEU A 216 12.09 -21.95 -5.89
CA LEU A 216 10.64 -22.03 -6.09
C LEU A 216 10.05 -23.45 -5.99
N ASP A 217 10.87 -24.48 -6.16
CA ASP A 217 10.50 -25.91 -6.10
C ASP A 217 10.77 -26.56 -4.72
N HIS A 218 10.98 -25.76 -3.66
CA HIS A 218 11.24 -26.29 -2.33
C HIS A 218 10.00 -27.00 -1.72
N SER A 219 10.23 -27.94 -0.80
CA SER A 219 9.15 -28.60 -0.07
C SER A 219 8.28 -27.61 0.70
N HIS A 220 6.95 -27.79 0.64
CA HIS A 220 5.97 -27.02 1.40
C HIS A 220 5.72 -27.57 2.81
N GLU A 221 6.42 -28.64 3.19
CA GLU A 221 6.38 -29.16 4.56
C GLU A 221 6.98 -28.15 5.55
N LEU A 222 6.43 -28.13 6.76
CA LEU A 222 6.99 -27.33 7.84
C LEU A 222 8.43 -27.76 8.12
N PRO A 223 9.36 -26.80 8.34
CA PRO A 223 10.71 -27.17 8.70
C PRO A 223 10.71 -27.91 10.04
N PRO A 224 11.64 -28.87 10.21
CA PRO A 224 11.67 -29.70 11.41
C PRO A 224 11.77 -28.83 12.67
N PRO A 225 11.13 -29.24 13.78
CA PRO A 225 11.16 -28.48 15.01
C PRO A 225 12.60 -28.21 15.49
N GLY A 226 12.87 -26.98 15.92
CA GLY A 226 14.16 -26.61 16.49
C GLY A 226 14.36 -27.11 17.92
N LYS A 227 15.40 -26.61 18.60
CA LYS A 227 15.76 -26.99 20.00
C LYS A 227 14.62 -26.84 21.02
N LYS A 228 13.61 -26.01 20.73
CA LYS A 228 12.45 -25.77 21.60
C LYS A 228 11.24 -26.66 21.27
N GLY A 229 11.39 -27.66 20.40
CA GLY A 229 10.35 -28.62 20.05
C GLY A 229 9.25 -28.09 19.12
N ARG A 230 9.41 -26.88 18.59
CA ARG A 230 8.50 -26.26 17.62
C ARG A 230 9.26 -25.73 16.41
N THR A 231 8.55 -25.58 15.31
CA THR A 231 9.05 -24.87 14.11
C THR A 231 9.30 -23.39 14.42
N TYR A 232 9.91 -22.67 13.49
CA TYR A 232 10.29 -21.27 13.65
C TYR A 232 9.97 -20.44 12.41
N ILE A 233 8.68 -20.19 12.25
CA ILE A 233 8.03 -19.40 11.22
C ILE A 233 7.69 -18.02 11.78
N CYS A 234 7.90 -16.98 10.96
CA CYS A 234 7.54 -15.60 11.30
C CYS A 234 6.02 -15.43 11.23
N SER A 235 5.48 -14.74 12.24
CA SER A 235 4.04 -14.40 12.31
C SER A 235 3.71 -13.02 11.73
N CYS A 236 4.73 -12.37 11.17
CA CYS A 236 4.76 -10.96 10.80
C CYS A 236 4.08 -10.72 9.44
N MET A 237 4.11 -11.70 8.53
CA MET A 237 3.40 -11.65 7.24
C MET A 237 2.70 -12.99 6.99
N LEU A 238 1.37 -12.95 6.85
CA LEU A 238 0.55 -14.15 6.65
C LEU A 238 -0.49 -13.87 5.56
N PHE A 239 -0.64 -14.75 4.58
CA PHE A 239 -1.82 -14.77 3.72
C PHE A 239 -2.70 -15.96 4.10
N LEU A 240 -3.97 -15.72 4.40
CA LEU A 240 -4.92 -16.74 4.83
C LEU A 240 -6.16 -16.69 3.96
N ARG A 241 -6.56 -17.84 3.42
CA ARG A 241 -7.84 -18.00 2.73
C ARG A 241 -8.95 -18.34 3.74
N PRO A 242 -10.23 -18.07 3.46
CA PRO A 242 -11.35 -18.36 4.38
C PRO A 242 -11.72 -19.85 4.40
N THR A 243 -10.73 -20.75 4.36
CA THR A 243 -10.91 -22.20 4.38
C THR A 243 -11.04 -22.73 5.81
N GLU A 244 -11.56 -23.95 5.95
CA GLU A 244 -11.62 -24.60 7.26
C GLU A 244 -10.23 -24.91 7.82
N GLY A 245 -9.24 -25.18 6.96
CA GLY A 245 -7.85 -25.37 7.37
C GLY A 245 -7.24 -24.11 8.01
N ALA A 246 -7.38 -22.96 7.35
CA ALA A 246 -6.88 -21.69 7.90
C ALA A 246 -7.59 -21.32 9.21
N LYS A 247 -8.93 -21.49 9.28
CA LYS A 247 -9.70 -21.25 10.51
C LYS A 247 -9.29 -22.21 11.64
N LEU A 248 -9.02 -23.48 11.33
CA LEU A 248 -8.50 -24.46 12.28
C LEU A 248 -7.16 -24.01 12.86
N LEU A 249 -6.22 -23.55 12.02
CA LEU A 249 -4.94 -23.02 12.47
C LEU A 249 -5.12 -21.84 13.43
N LEU A 250 -5.97 -20.86 13.07
CA LEU A 250 -6.20 -19.69 13.92
C LEU A 250 -6.86 -20.04 15.25
N ARG A 251 -7.83 -20.97 15.26
CA ARG A 251 -8.42 -21.48 16.51
C ARG A 251 -7.36 -22.15 17.39
N LYS A 252 -6.50 -22.98 16.79
CA LYS A 252 -5.40 -23.63 17.53
C LYS A 252 -4.41 -22.61 18.07
N TRP A 253 -4.06 -21.57 17.31
CA TRP A 253 -3.20 -20.50 17.79
C TRP A 253 -3.79 -19.76 18.99
N ILE A 254 -5.10 -19.48 18.98
CA ILE A 254 -5.81 -18.90 20.14
C ILE A 254 -5.74 -19.82 21.36
N GLU A 255 -5.86 -21.13 21.19
CA GLU A 255 -5.70 -22.11 22.26
C GLU A 255 -4.27 -22.12 22.82
N GLU A 256 -3.25 -22.17 21.97
CA GLU A 256 -1.84 -22.12 22.40
C GLU A 256 -1.51 -20.86 23.21
N LEU A 257 -2.09 -19.72 22.83
CA LEU A 257 -1.97 -18.46 23.56
C LEU A 257 -2.59 -18.54 24.96
N LYS A 258 -3.71 -19.24 25.12
CA LYS A 258 -4.37 -19.46 26.43
C LYS A 258 -3.58 -20.41 27.31
N GLU A 259 -2.97 -21.44 26.73
CA GLU A 259 -2.11 -22.40 27.45
C GLU A 259 -0.78 -21.79 27.90
N GLN A 260 -0.33 -20.73 27.22
CA GLN A 260 0.94 -20.05 27.46
C GLN A 260 0.74 -18.60 27.93
N PRO A 261 0.02 -18.36 29.05
CA PRO A 261 -0.23 -16.99 29.52
C PRO A 261 1.10 -16.30 29.82
N TRP A 262 1.16 -15.00 29.54
CA TRP A 262 2.35 -14.22 29.82
C TRP A 262 2.67 -14.20 31.32
N SER A 263 3.95 -14.35 31.66
CA SER A 263 4.48 -14.09 33.00
C SER A 263 5.88 -13.50 32.91
N LYS A 264 6.35 -12.82 33.97
CA LYS A 264 7.71 -12.24 34.01
C LYS A 264 8.81 -13.27 33.76
N GLN A 265 8.56 -14.53 34.15
CA GLN A 265 9.50 -15.65 33.98
C GLN A 265 9.44 -16.23 32.56
N ARG A 266 8.23 -16.43 32.01
CA ARG A 266 8.05 -17.09 30.70
C ARG A 266 8.21 -16.14 29.51
N LYS A 267 7.82 -14.87 29.67
CA LYS A 267 7.78 -13.85 28.61
C LYS A 267 7.15 -14.38 27.32
N SER A 268 5.96 -14.98 27.46
CA SER A 268 5.21 -15.56 26.34
C SER A 268 5.01 -14.56 25.22
N ASN A 269 4.91 -15.05 23.99
CA ASN A 269 4.75 -14.26 22.79
C ASN A 269 3.85 -15.00 21.80
N ASP A 270 3.26 -14.31 20.85
CA ASP A 270 2.30 -14.89 19.91
C ASP A 270 2.97 -15.76 18.84
N GLN A 271 4.15 -15.38 18.32
CA GLN A 271 4.88 -16.20 17.35
C GLN A 271 5.21 -17.61 17.89
N PRO A 272 5.72 -17.81 19.12
CA PRO A 272 5.83 -19.14 19.70
C PRO A 272 4.54 -19.96 19.70
N ALA A 273 3.42 -19.35 20.06
CA ALA A 273 2.11 -20.00 20.06
C ALA A 273 1.65 -20.35 18.64
N PHE A 274 1.89 -19.46 17.66
CA PHE A 274 1.62 -19.71 16.24
C PHE A 274 2.37 -20.95 15.73
N ASN A 275 3.65 -21.05 16.08
CA ASN A 275 4.49 -22.17 15.69
C ASN A 275 4.03 -23.50 16.29
N TRP A 276 3.61 -23.50 17.56
CA TRP A 276 2.99 -24.69 18.15
C TRP A 276 1.70 -25.09 17.44
N ALA A 277 0.88 -24.11 17.07
CA ALA A 277 -0.34 -24.36 16.31
C ALA A 277 -0.04 -24.99 14.95
N LEU A 278 0.92 -24.44 14.19
CA LEU A 278 1.39 -25.01 12.92
C LEU A 278 1.77 -26.48 13.08
N ASN A 279 2.63 -26.79 14.06
CA ASN A 279 3.05 -28.17 14.33
C ASN A 279 1.87 -29.10 14.67
N LYS A 280 0.91 -28.64 15.49
CA LYS A 280 -0.25 -29.43 15.92
C LYS A 280 -1.29 -29.62 14.80
N THR A 281 -1.28 -28.77 13.78
CA THR A 281 -2.17 -28.86 12.62
C THR A 281 -1.49 -29.39 11.35
N ALA A 282 -0.23 -29.81 11.45
CA ALA A 282 0.49 -30.41 10.34
C ALA A 282 -0.26 -31.64 9.78
N GLY A 283 -0.39 -31.70 8.46
CA GLY A 283 -1.15 -32.74 7.75
C GLY A 283 -2.67 -32.54 7.72
N GLN A 284 -3.22 -31.54 8.41
CA GLN A 284 -4.63 -31.15 8.34
C GLN A 284 -4.86 -29.82 7.62
N VAL A 285 -3.81 -29.01 7.51
CA VAL A 285 -3.84 -27.68 6.89
C VAL A 285 -2.76 -27.66 5.81
N MET A 286 -3.12 -27.15 4.64
CA MET A 286 -2.23 -27.04 3.50
C MET A 286 -1.46 -25.71 3.60
N PHE A 287 -0.17 -25.78 3.84
CA PHE A 287 0.70 -24.62 4.04
C PHE A 287 1.56 -24.36 2.82
N LEU A 288 1.73 -23.10 2.42
CA LEU A 288 2.85 -22.69 1.56
C LEU A 288 3.84 -21.89 2.38
N LEU A 289 5.10 -22.30 2.33
CA LEU A 289 6.19 -21.63 3.00
C LEU A 289 6.90 -20.76 1.98
N ASP A 290 6.74 -19.44 2.01
CA ASP A 290 7.31 -18.58 0.98
C ASP A 290 8.52 -17.80 1.47
N ILE A 291 9.40 -17.46 0.53
CA ILE A 291 10.38 -16.39 0.69
C ILE A 291 10.14 -15.35 -0.39
N PHE A 292 9.62 -14.19 0.01
CA PHE A 292 9.59 -13.01 -0.84
C PHE A 292 11.00 -12.39 -0.82
N SER A 293 11.74 -12.53 -1.92
CA SER A 293 13.01 -11.82 -2.16
C SER A 293 12.79 -10.63 -3.08
#